data_AF-A0A1W9MM73-F1
#
_entry.id   AF-A0A1W9MM73-F1
#
_cell.length_a   1.000
_cell.length_b   1.000
_cell.length_c   1.000
_cell.angle_alpha   90.00
_cell.angle_beta   90.00
_cell.angle_gamma   90.00
#
_symmetry.space_group_name_H-M   'P 1'
#
loop_
_entity.id
_entity.type
_entity.pdbx_description
1 polymer ?
#
loop_
_entity_poly.entity_id
_entity_poly.type
_entity_poly.pdbx_seq_one_letter_code
_entity_poly.pdbx_strand_id
1 'polypeptide(L)'
;MVKICFIGDALTASGLNLVGIKDTHKATEENINEIFEKEKHKEIIVIPNTLYQLVKEKVKKLPSTSIVVALPDANGVGEDKAMKMIEDAIGRKITIKK
;
A
#
# COMPACT_ATOMS: atom_id res chain seq x y z
N MET A 1 7.88 14.37 -13.70
CA MET A 1 7.30 14.50 -12.35
C MET A 1 6.65 13.16 -12.04
N VAL A 2 7.07 12.49 -10.98
CA VAL A 2 6.59 11.13 -10.65
C VAL A 2 5.11 11.20 -10.26
N LYS A 3 4.26 10.37 -10.88
CA LYS A 3 2.84 10.26 -10.53
C LYS A 3 2.65 9.21 -9.45
N ILE A 4 2.31 9.68 -8.24
CA ILE A 4 2.02 8.84 -7.07
C ILE A 4 0.52 8.80 -6.84
N CYS A 5 -0.03 7.59 -6.71
CA CYS A 5 -1.42 7.35 -6.36
C CYS A 5 -1.50 6.65 -5.00
N PHE A 6 -2.43 7.09 -4.18
CA PHE A 6 -2.74 6.49 -2.89
C PHE A 6 -4.10 5.81 -2.98
N ILE A 7 -4.15 4.55 -2.59
CA ILE A 7 -5.37 3.80 -2.37
C ILE A 7 -5.48 3.61 -0.88
N GLY A 8 -6.62 3.87 -0.26
CA GLY A 8 -6.80 3.74 1.18
C GLY A 8 -8.21 3.34 1.56
N ASP A 9 -8.39 2.78 2.75
CA ASP A 9 -9.72 2.64 3.34
C ASP A 9 -10.38 4.02 3.57
N ALA A 10 -11.63 4.03 4.01
CA ALA A 10 -12.39 5.26 4.25
C ALA A 10 -11.67 6.28 5.15
N LEU A 11 -11.04 5.84 6.23
CA LEU A 11 -10.38 6.70 7.21
C LEU A 11 -9.04 7.19 6.67
N THR A 12 -8.22 6.27 6.15
CA THR A 12 -6.90 6.56 5.60
C THR A 12 -7.01 7.53 4.41
N ALA A 13 -7.92 7.26 3.46
CA ALA A 13 -8.13 8.14 2.30
C ALA A 13 -8.63 9.53 2.70
N SER A 14 -9.49 9.61 3.73
CA SER A 14 -9.96 10.90 4.25
C SER A 14 -8.81 11.68 4.88
N GLY A 15 -7.97 11.03 5.69
CA GLY A 15 -6.79 11.65 6.29
C GLY A 15 -5.79 12.18 5.26
N LEU A 16 -5.49 11.38 4.23
CA LEU A 16 -4.59 11.78 3.14
C LEU A 16 -5.12 12.98 2.34
N ASN A 17 -6.43 13.00 2.08
CA ASN A 17 -7.06 14.15 1.42
C ASN A 17 -7.00 15.42 2.28
N LEU A 18 -7.18 15.31 3.61
CA LEU A 18 -7.08 16.45 4.52
C LEU A 18 -5.68 17.07 4.53
N VAL A 19 -4.63 16.29 4.35
CA VAL A 19 -3.24 16.78 4.24
C VAL A 19 -2.84 17.19 2.82
N GLY A 20 -3.81 17.26 1.90
CA GLY A 20 -3.61 17.81 0.55
C GLY A 20 -3.11 16.82 -0.50
N ILE A 21 -3.10 15.51 -0.21
CA ILE A 21 -2.73 14.48 -1.18
C ILE A 21 -3.96 14.16 -2.04
N LYS A 22 -4.02 14.79 -3.22
CA LYS A 22 -5.22 14.79 -4.09
C LYS A 22 -5.45 13.49 -4.88
N ASP A 23 -4.39 12.76 -5.21
CA ASP A 23 -4.48 11.51 -5.96
C ASP A 23 -4.72 10.33 -5.00
N THR A 24 -5.81 10.44 -4.24
CA THR A 24 -6.20 9.51 -3.19
C THR A 24 -7.56 8.90 -3.51
N HIS A 25 -7.61 7.57 -3.54
CA HIS A 25 -8.79 6.80 -3.87
C HIS A 25 -9.25 5.98 -2.67
N LYS A 26 -10.52 6.15 -2.31
CA LYS A 26 -11.17 5.34 -1.28
C LYS A 26 -11.53 3.97 -1.85
N ALA A 27 -10.97 2.92 -1.26
CA ALA A 27 -11.20 1.55 -1.67
C ALA A 27 -11.79 0.67 -0.57
N THR A 28 -12.54 -0.33 -1.01
CA THR A 28 -13.10 -1.45 -0.24
C THR A 28 -12.70 -2.75 -0.93
N GLU A 29 -12.94 -3.89 -0.29
CA GLU A 29 -12.68 -5.21 -0.90
C GLU A 29 -13.46 -5.40 -2.21
N GLU A 30 -14.64 -4.80 -2.32
CA GLU A 30 -15.53 -4.91 -3.48
C GLU A 30 -15.03 -4.14 -4.70
N ASN A 31 -14.45 -2.95 -4.48
CA ASN A 31 -14.11 -2.02 -5.57
C ASN A 31 -12.60 -1.92 -5.85
N ILE A 32 -11.74 -2.51 -5.01
CA ILE A 32 -10.29 -2.37 -5.11
C ILE A 32 -9.76 -2.81 -6.48
N ASN A 33 -10.35 -3.86 -7.05
CA ASN A 33 -9.96 -4.36 -8.36
C ASN A 33 -10.19 -3.33 -9.46
N GLU A 34 -11.31 -2.63 -9.43
CA GLU A 34 -11.64 -1.59 -10.42
C GLU A 34 -10.71 -0.38 -10.26
N ILE A 35 -10.51 0.09 -9.03
CA ILE A 35 -9.62 1.22 -8.74
C ILE A 35 -8.19 0.89 -9.17
N PHE A 36 -7.69 -0.29 -8.83
CA PHE A 36 -6.35 -0.71 -9.20
C PHE A 36 -6.17 -0.78 -10.72
N GLU A 37 -7.14 -1.31 -11.48
CA GLU A 37 -7.05 -1.34 -12.95
C GLU A 37 -7.02 0.06 -13.57
N LYS A 38 -7.76 1.02 -12.99
CA LYS A 38 -7.74 2.42 -13.44
C LYS A 38 -6.40 3.07 -13.16
N GLU A 39 -5.83 2.82 -11.98
CA GLU A 39 -4.64 3.53 -11.49
C GLU A 39 -3.31 2.79 -11.76
N LYS A 40 -3.33 1.57 -12.32
CA LYS A 40 -2.12 0.75 -12.57
C LYS A 40 -1.04 1.41 -13.45
N HIS A 41 -1.39 2.47 -14.16
CA HIS A 41 -0.49 3.21 -15.04
C HIS A 41 0.36 4.26 -14.29
N LYS A 42 0.16 4.41 -12.98
CA LYS A 42 0.96 5.28 -12.11
C LYS A 42 2.31 4.64 -11.82
N GLU A 43 3.31 5.48 -11.61
CA GLU A 43 4.68 5.03 -11.33
C GLU A 43 4.78 4.47 -9.92
N ILE A 44 4.07 5.07 -8.96
CA ILE A 44 4.04 4.63 -7.57
C ILE A 44 2.58 4.49 -7.13
N ILE A 45 2.23 3.32 -6.60
CA ILE A 45 0.92 3.03 -6.02
C ILE A 45 1.13 2.64 -4.56
N VAL A 46 0.56 3.41 -3.65
CA VAL A 46 0.57 3.14 -2.21
C VAL A 46 -0.77 2.54 -1.83
N ILE A 47 -0.77 1.40 -1.14
CA ILE A 47 -1.99 0.63 -0.87
C ILE A 47 -1.90 -0.07 0.51
N PRO A 48 -2.96 -0.07 1.34
CA PRO A 48 -3.01 -0.83 2.58
C PRO A 48 -2.79 -2.32 2.33
N ASN A 49 -2.13 -3.00 3.26
CA ASN A 49 -1.68 -4.37 3.08
C ASN A 49 -2.85 -5.35 2.90
N THR A 50 -3.97 -5.15 3.60
CA THR A 50 -5.22 -5.90 3.39
C THR A 50 -5.69 -5.85 1.93
N LEU A 51 -5.87 -4.64 1.40
CA LEU A 51 -6.30 -4.42 0.01
C LEU A 51 -5.26 -4.90 -1.00
N TYR A 52 -3.97 -4.78 -0.69
CA TYR A 52 -2.88 -5.28 -1.52
C TYR A 52 -2.99 -6.80 -1.77
N GLN A 53 -3.36 -7.59 -0.76
CA GLN A 53 -3.48 -9.05 -0.94
C GLN A 53 -4.51 -9.40 -2.03
N LEU A 54 -5.55 -8.60 -2.19
CA LEU A 54 -6.62 -8.83 -3.17
C LEU A 54 -6.17 -8.54 -4.61
N VAL A 55 -5.12 -7.73 -4.81
CA VAL A 55 -4.62 -7.34 -6.15
C VAL A 55 -3.18 -7.81 -6.41
N LYS A 56 -2.57 -8.56 -5.49
CA LYS A 56 -1.16 -9.00 -5.58
C LYS A 56 -0.80 -9.70 -6.89
N GLU A 57 -1.67 -10.55 -7.41
CA GLU A 57 -1.43 -11.24 -8.69
C GLU A 57 -1.47 -10.30 -9.90
N LYS A 58 -2.18 -9.18 -9.81
CA LYS A 58 -2.19 -8.13 -10.83
C LYS A 58 -0.93 -7.26 -10.73
N VAL A 59 -0.48 -6.96 -9.50
CA VAL A 59 0.76 -6.23 -9.24
C VAL A 59 1.96 -6.94 -9.89
N LYS A 60 2.03 -8.27 -9.82
CA LYS A 60 3.11 -9.06 -10.46
C LYS A 60 3.17 -8.90 -11.99
N LYS A 61 2.10 -8.44 -12.63
CA LYS A 61 2.00 -8.25 -14.09
C LYS A 61 2.33 -6.81 -14.51
N LEU A 62 2.63 -5.93 -13.56
CA LEU A 62 3.04 -4.56 -13.87
C LEU A 62 4.45 -4.54 -14.48
N PRO A 63 4.77 -3.51 -15.28
CA PRO A 63 6.14 -3.32 -15.76
C PRO A 63 7.09 -3.13 -14.58
N SER A 64 8.36 -3.50 -14.77
CA SER A 64 9.41 -3.39 -13.74
C SER A 64 9.68 -1.96 -13.27
N THR A 65 9.17 -0.96 -13.99
CA THR A 65 9.24 0.46 -13.64
C THR A 65 8.15 0.90 -12.65
N SER A 66 7.13 0.07 -12.41
CA SER A 66 6.06 0.38 -11.46
C SER A 66 6.43 -0.07 -10.05
N ILE A 67 6.26 0.83 -9.08
CA ILE A 67 6.50 0.56 -7.66
C ILE A 67 5.16 0.46 -6.94
N VAL A 68 4.91 -0.66 -6.28
CA VAL A 68 3.73 -0.83 -5.42
C VAL A 68 4.17 -1.01 -3.97
N VAL A 69 3.76 -0.07 -3.12
CA VAL A 69 4.11 -0.05 -1.70
C VAL A 69 2.90 -0.48 -0.89
N ALA A 70 3.03 -1.63 -0.22
CA ALA A 70 2.03 -2.09 0.75
C ALA A 70 2.30 -1.45 2.12
N LEU A 71 1.38 -0.64 2.62
CA LEU A 71 1.46 -0.04 3.95
C LEU A 71 0.76 -0.90 5.00
N PRO A 72 1.22 -0.89 6.26
CA PRO A 72 0.47 -1.49 7.35
C PRO A 72 -0.94 -0.89 7.47
N ASP A 73 -1.92 -1.74 7.73
CA ASP A 73 -3.28 -1.30 8.02
C ASP A 73 -3.36 -0.73 9.46
N ALA A 74 -4.42 0.03 9.77
CA ALA A 74 -4.63 0.60 11.11
C ALA A 74 -4.67 -0.45 12.25
N ASN A 75 -4.95 -1.72 11.91
CA ASN A 75 -4.98 -2.85 12.84
C ASN A 75 -3.60 -3.54 13.01
N GLY A 76 -2.52 -2.98 12.46
CA GLY A 76 -1.16 -3.55 12.51
C GLY A 76 -0.90 -4.67 11.49
N VAL A 77 -1.85 -4.96 10.61
CA VAL A 77 -1.69 -5.97 9.55
C VAL A 77 -0.66 -5.46 8.54
N GLY A 78 0.44 -6.19 8.33
CA GLY A 78 1.56 -5.77 7.49
C GLY A 78 2.76 -5.18 8.24
N GLU A 79 2.67 -4.96 9.56
CA GLU A 79 3.82 -4.58 10.39
C GLU A 79 4.92 -5.63 10.38
N ASP A 80 4.54 -6.91 10.24
CA ASP A 80 5.45 -8.05 10.10
C ASP A 80 6.42 -7.89 8.93
N LYS A 81 5.99 -7.26 7.83
CA LYS A 81 6.87 -6.96 6.68
C LYS A 81 7.89 -5.89 7.00
N ALA A 82 7.46 -4.80 7.64
CA ALA A 82 8.37 -3.74 8.07
C ALA A 82 9.39 -4.29 9.08
N MET A 83 8.93 -5.12 10.02
CA MET A 83 9.79 -5.79 10.98
C MET A 83 10.78 -6.71 10.30
N LYS A 84 10.34 -7.52 9.33
CA LYS A 84 11.23 -8.40 8.56
C LYS A 84 12.29 -7.61 7.79
N MET A 85 11.93 -6.48 7.18
CA MET A 85 12.92 -5.61 6.51
C MET A 85 13.98 -5.09 7.48
N ILE A 86 13.57 -4.73 8.70
CA ILE A 86 14.49 -4.30 9.77
C ILE A 86 15.39 -5.47 10.20
N GLU A 87 14.83 -6.65 10.38
CA GLU A 87 15.58 -7.85 10.77
C GLU A 87 16.58 -8.28 9.69
N ASP A 88 16.19 -8.23 8.42
CA ASP A 88 17.06 -8.52 7.28
C ASP A 88 18.21 -7.49 7.18
N ALA A 89 17.94 -6.22 7.47
CA ALA A 89 18.96 -5.16 7.46
C ALA A 89 19.95 -5.25 8.62
N ILE A 90 19.49 -5.66 9.81
CA ILE A 90 20.31 -5.71 11.03
C ILE A 90 20.95 -7.11 11.21
N GLY A 91 20.41 -8.13 10.54
CA GLY A 91 20.88 -9.52 10.62
C GLY A 91 20.47 -10.24 11.91
N ARG A 92 19.49 -9.73 12.65
CA ARG A 92 18.97 -10.36 13.87
C ARG A 92 17.51 -10.03 14.13
N LYS A 93 16.81 -10.94 14.80
CA LYS A 93 15.43 -10.77 15.24
C LYS A 93 15.31 -9.68 16.30
N ILE A 94 14.36 -8.76 16.17
CA ILE A 94 14.06 -7.76 17.20
C ILE A 94 12.79 -8.19 17.93
N THR A 95 12.82 -8.16 19.26
CA THR A 95 11.61 -8.39 20.07
C THR A 95 11.20 -7.06 20.69
N ILE A 96 10.12 -6.48 20.20
CA ILE A 96 9.55 -5.26 20.79
C ILE A 96 8.69 -5.72 21.99
N LYS A 97 9.07 -5.33 23.20
CA LYS A 97 8.20 -5.52 24.38
C LYS A 97 7.00 -4.58 24.23
N LYS A 98 5.80 -5.15 24.18
CA LYS A 98 4.53 -4.42 24.32
C LYS A 98 4.38 -3.87 25.74
#